data_AF-A0A7I7U9G9-F1
#
_entry.id   AF-A0A7I7U9G9-F1
#
_cell.length_a   1.000
_cell.length_b   1.000
_cell.length_c   1.000
_cell.angle_alpha   90.00
_cell.angle_beta   90.00
_cell.angle_gamma   90.00
#
_symmetry.space_group_name_H-M   'P 1'
#
loop_
_entity.id
_entity.type
_entity.pdbx_description
1 polymer ?
#
loop_
_entity_poly.entity_id
_entity_poly.type
_entity_poly.pdbx_seq_one_letter_code
_entity_poly.pdbx_strand_id
1 'polypeptide(L)'
;MKPARQAAEHEPIARVLPMLTVPHLDREFDYLVAAEQSDDAQPGVRVKVRFHGRLVDAFVLERRSDTDHAGKLGWIDKVVSPECVLTHDVRRLVDAVAARYAGTRADVLRLAVPPRHATVEKKTPVVLAPLAAAPVDTAAWAAYSGGERFVAALRETRAARAVWQALPGESWPARLAEVAAVTVHAGRGVLAVVPDQRDVDLLHAAALTRLDADRVVALSAGLGPAERYRRWLAVLRGDARFVIGTRSAVFAPVADLGLVMLWDDGDDSLAEPRSPYPHARDVAMLRAHQLRCAAMIGGYARTAEAQALVRSGWAHDLTATRHTLRAHAPRVIALEDSAYAHERDAAAHTARLPTVALDAARAALAKHTPVLVQVPRRGYVPALSCAKCRAVARCRAERSAAGGSSPFGAPGAAPMRSARWSCRPRAPRARSAGRRCGSRGGLLAPPASRSARGRADRRPACRRHPWIFRSGRADRPGSPRTPRSSGCWCGCPATVAWNWPRRCGARRRCKALATIRSQFASRSTRCT
;
A
#
# COMPACT_ATOMS: atom_id res chain seq x y z
N MET A 1 40.83 -32.22 -13.01
CA MET A 1 40.41 -31.23 -14.03
C MET A 1 38.90 -31.23 -14.11
N LYS A 2 38.22 -30.08 -14.05
CA LYS A 2 36.81 -30.03 -14.45
C LYS A 2 36.76 -30.28 -15.97
N PRO A 3 35.84 -31.10 -16.48
CA PRO A 3 35.70 -31.30 -17.92
C PRO A 3 35.51 -29.95 -18.61
N ALA A 4 36.11 -29.80 -19.79
CA ALA A 4 35.91 -28.61 -20.61
C ALA A 4 34.42 -28.48 -20.94
N ARG A 5 33.81 -27.35 -20.60
CA ARG A 5 32.40 -27.11 -20.91
C ARG A 5 32.25 -26.94 -22.41
N GLN A 6 31.39 -27.75 -23.02
CA GLN A 6 30.99 -27.60 -24.42
C GLN A 6 29.78 -26.69 -24.52
N ALA A 7 29.79 -25.75 -25.48
CA ALA A 7 28.64 -24.89 -25.72
C ALA A 7 27.46 -25.70 -26.27
N ALA A 8 26.23 -25.26 -25.98
CA ALA A 8 25.04 -25.84 -26.57
C ALA A 8 25.08 -25.73 -28.11
N GLU A 9 24.57 -26.74 -28.80
CA GLU A 9 24.57 -26.79 -30.26
C GLU A 9 23.63 -25.73 -30.88
N HIS A 10 22.47 -25.53 -30.25
CA HIS A 10 21.46 -24.58 -30.68
C HIS A 10 21.40 -23.40 -29.70
N GLU A 11 21.41 -22.18 -30.23
CA GLU A 11 21.35 -20.93 -29.46
C GLU A 11 22.32 -20.92 -28.25
N PRO A 12 23.63 -21.10 -28.45
CA PRO A 12 24.61 -21.24 -27.35
C PRO A 12 24.68 -20.06 -26.38
N ILE A 13 24.09 -18.92 -26.74
CA ILE A 13 24.19 -17.67 -25.99
C ILE A 13 22.85 -17.39 -25.32
N ALA A 14 22.90 -17.11 -24.02
CA ALA A 14 21.76 -16.64 -23.25
C ALA A 14 22.01 -15.21 -22.81
N ARG A 15 21.07 -14.33 -23.15
CA ARG A 15 21.06 -12.98 -22.59
C ARG A 15 20.33 -13.00 -21.27
N VAL A 16 21.00 -12.54 -20.22
CA VAL A 16 20.51 -12.61 -18.85
C VAL A 16 20.40 -11.22 -18.23
N LEU A 17 19.48 -11.10 -17.27
CA LEU A 17 19.36 -9.94 -16.38
C LEU A 17 19.84 -10.34 -14.98
N PRO A 18 21.03 -9.91 -14.56
CA PRO A 18 21.49 -10.07 -13.18
C PRO A 18 20.60 -9.29 -12.22
N MET A 19 20.29 -9.88 -11.06
CA MET A 19 19.50 -9.24 -9.99
C MET A 19 20.35 -8.25 -9.19
N LEU A 20 20.81 -7.19 -9.86
CA LEU A 20 21.60 -6.11 -9.31
C LEU A 20 20.72 -4.85 -9.22
N THR A 21 20.69 -4.21 -8.05
CA THR A 21 19.85 -3.02 -7.80
C THR A 21 20.55 -1.71 -8.18
N VAL A 22 21.73 -1.77 -8.79
CA VAL A 22 22.51 -0.59 -9.14
C VAL A 22 22.09 -0.12 -10.54
N PRO A 23 21.60 1.12 -10.72
CA PRO A 23 20.95 1.55 -11.96
C PRO A 23 21.79 1.38 -13.24
N HIS A 24 23.09 1.72 -13.21
CA HIS A 24 23.95 1.57 -14.39
C HIS A 24 24.25 0.11 -14.77
N LEU A 25 23.89 -0.85 -13.90
CA LEU A 25 24.00 -2.29 -14.13
C LEU A 25 22.65 -2.93 -14.46
N ASP A 26 21.55 -2.16 -14.52
CA ASP A 26 20.24 -2.64 -14.94
C ASP A 26 20.16 -2.79 -16.47
N ARG A 27 21.07 -3.59 -17.00
CA ARG A 27 21.17 -3.92 -18.42
C ARG A 27 21.34 -5.42 -18.59
N GLU A 28 21.27 -5.83 -19.83
CA GLU A 28 21.33 -7.23 -20.21
C GLU A 28 22.78 -7.63 -20.49
N PHE A 29 23.13 -8.87 -20.19
CA PHE A 29 24.49 -9.40 -20.35
C PHE A 29 24.45 -10.77 -21.01
N ASP A 30 25.36 -11.03 -21.94
CA ASP A 30 25.41 -12.28 -22.69
C ASP A 30 26.34 -13.30 -22.00
N TYR A 31 25.85 -14.54 -21.87
CA TYR A 31 26.57 -15.66 -21.28
C TYR A 31 26.44 -16.90 -22.16
N LEU A 32 27.47 -17.74 -22.16
CA LEU A 32 27.44 -19.06 -22.80
C LEU A 32 26.66 -20.07 -21.96
N VAL A 33 25.91 -20.92 -22.65
CA VAL A 33 25.17 -22.04 -22.06
C VAL A 33 25.87 -23.34 -22.41
N ALA A 34 26.10 -24.17 -21.39
CA ALA A 34 26.67 -25.49 -21.58
C ALA A 34 25.63 -26.45 -22.19
N ALA A 35 26.05 -27.39 -23.03
CA ALA A 35 25.15 -28.37 -23.65
C ALA A 35 24.28 -29.11 -22.61
N GLU A 36 24.85 -29.50 -21.48
CA GLU A 36 24.14 -30.15 -20.35
C GLU A 36 23.02 -29.30 -19.72
N GLN A 37 23.05 -27.97 -19.91
CA GLN A 37 22.09 -27.03 -19.35
C GLN A 37 21.13 -26.48 -20.40
N SER A 38 21.30 -26.85 -21.67
CA SER A 38 20.60 -26.23 -22.80
C SER A 38 19.08 -26.39 -22.69
N ASP A 39 18.62 -27.60 -22.37
CA ASP A 39 17.19 -27.92 -22.29
C ASP A 39 16.50 -27.11 -21.18
N ASP A 40 17.16 -26.95 -20.04
CA ASP A 40 16.61 -26.23 -18.88
C ASP A 40 16.80 -24.71 -18.95
N ALA A 41 17.78 -24.20 -19.71
CA ALA A 41 18.15 -22.78 -19.75
C ALA A 41 17.23 -21.94 -20.68
N GLN A 42 15.92 -22.05 -20.48
CA GLN A 42 14.92 -21.36 -21.31
C GLN A 42 14.66 -19.91 -20.87
N PRO A 43 14.14 -19.04 -21.76
CA PRO A 43 13.70 -17.69 -21.38
C PRO A 43 12.69 -17.72 -20.22
N GLY A 44 12.92 -16.86 -19.22
CA GLY A 44 12.12 -16.78 -18.00
C GLY A 44 12.66 -17.60 -16.82
N VAL A 45 13.68 -18.43 -17.05
CA VAL A 45 14.28 -19.30 -16.03
C VAL A 45 15.27 -18.55 -15.13
N ARG A 46 15.34 -18.94 -13.86
CA ARG A 46 16.37 -18.49 -12.91
C ARG A 46 17.68 -19.22 -13.13
N VAL A 47 18.75 -18.45 -13.24
CA VAL A 47 20.12 -18.94 -13.37
C VAL A 47 21.02 -18.25 -12.35
N LYS A 48 22.18 -18.84 -12.09
CA LYS A 48 23.28 -18.21 -11.36
C LYS A 48 24.40 -17.92 -12.34
N VAL A 49 24.89 -16.69 -12.31
CA VAL A 49 25.99 -16.23 -13.16
C VAL A 49 27.09 -15.60 -12.31
N ARG A 50 28.33 -15.64 -12.81
CA ARG A 50 29.43 -14.90 -12.17
C ARG A 50 29.51 -13.50 -12.76
N PHE A 51 29.39 -12.50 -11.90
CA PHE A 51 29.54 -11.09 -12.23
C PHE A 51 30.66 -10.50 -11.36
N HIS A 52 31.75 -10.06 -12.00
CA HIS A 52 32.98 -9.62 -11.33
C HIS A 52 33.44 -10.55 -10.18
N GLY A 53 33.48 -11.86 -10.45
CA GLY A 53 33.94 -12.88 -9.50
C GLY A 53 32.94 -13.29 -8.42
N ARG A 54 31.78 -12.62 -8.31
CA ARG A 54 30.71 -12.98 -7.37
C ARG A 54 29.61 -13.76 -8.08
N LEU A 55 29.01 -14.71 -7.38
CA LEU A 55 27.87 -15.46 -7.89
C LEU A 55 26.57 -14.69 -7.60
N VAL A 56 25.83 -14.36 -8.65
CA VAL A 56 24.62 -13.53 -8.60
C VAL A 56 23.46 -14.29 -9.23
N ASP A 57 22.26 -14.14 -8.66
CA ASP A 57 21.03 -14.66 -9.26
C ASP A 57 20.65 -13.80 -10.47
N ALA A 58 20.20 -14.44 -11.55
CA ALA A 58 19.81 -13.77 -12.78
C ALA A 58 18.61 -14.48 -13.41
N PHE A 59 17.93 -13.81 -14.33
CA PHE A 59 16.92 -14.42 -15.18
C PHE A 59 17.42 -14.48 -16.62
N VAL A 60 17.20 -15.60 -17.29
CA VAL A 60 17.38 -15.69 -18.75
C VAL A 60 16.25 -14.90 -19.39
N LEU A 61 16.60 -13.94 -20.24
CA LEU A 61 15.62 -13.10 -20.96
C LEU A 61 15.34 -13.65 -22.36
N GLU A 62 16.36 -14.17 -23.02
CA GLU A 62 16.30 -14.69 -24.38
C GLU A 62 17.50 -15.62 -24.66
N ARG A 63 17.35 -16.46 -25.67
CA ARG A 63 18.36 -17.38 -26.21
C ARG A 63 18.69 -16.95 -27.64
N ARG A 64 19.97 -17.02 -28.02
CA ARG A 64 20.48 -16.48 -29.28
C ARG A 64 21.62 -17.34 -29.84
N SER A 65 21.76 -17.30 -31.15
CA SER A 65 22.88 -17.96 -31.86
C SER A 65 24.13 -17.07 -31.94
N ASP A 66 23.96 -15.75 -31.83
CA ASP A 66 25.01 -14.74 -31.96
C ASP A 66 24.99 -13.73 -30.80
N THR A 67 26.06 -12.93 -30.71
CA THR A 67 26.21 -11.84 -29.74
C THR A 67 26.89 -10.64 -30.38
N ASP A 68 26.44 -9.45 -29.99
CA ASP A 68 27.09 -8.18 -30.35
C ASP A 68 28.30 -7.89 -29.43
N HIS A 69 28.56 -8.74 -28.43
CA HIS A 69 29.65 -8.55 -27.48
C HIS A 69 30.99 -9.01 -28.08
N ALA A 70 31.90 -8.07 -28.30
CA ALA A 70 33.24 -8.35 -28.84
C ALA A 70 34.22 -9.02 -27.84
N GLY A 71 33.85 -9.16 -26.57
CA GLY A 71 34.71 -9.72 -25.52
C GLY A 71 34.49 -11.20 -25.23
N LYS A 72 35.26 -11.75 -24.28
CA LYS A 72 35.10 -13.15 -23.85
C LYS A 72 33.84 -13.32 -23.01
N LEU A 73 32.94 -14.18 -23.48
CA LEU A 73 31.72 -14.52 -22.74
C LEU A 73 32.03 -15.37 -21.50
N GLY A 74 31.34 -15.05 -20.40
CA GLY A 74 31.26 -15.91 -19.23
C GLY A 74 30.29 -17.07 -19.48
N TRP A 75 30.40 -18.13 -18.70
CA TRP A 75 29.43 -19.24 -18.73
C TRP A 75 28.34 -19.03 -17.68
N ILE A 76 27.13 -19.50 -17.97
CA ILE A 76 26.15 -19.75 -16.91
C ILE A 76 26.78 -20.73 -15.91
N ASP A 77 26.77 -20.37 -14.62
CA ASP A 77 27.37 -21.20 -13.58
C ASP A 77 26.45 -22.41 -13.31
N LYS A 78 25.14 -22.13 -13.18
CA LYS A 78 24.09 -23.11 -12.90
C LYS A 78 22.70 -22.61 -13.30
N VAL A 79 21.88 -23.48 -13.91
CA VAL A 79 20.42 -23.30 -13.99
C VAL A 79 19.78 -23.71 -12.66
N VAL A 80 18.98 -22.84 -12.05
CA VAL A 80 18.45 -23.04 -10.69
C VAL A 80 17.26 -24.02 -10.68
N SER A 81 16.41 -23.92 -11.69
CA SER A 81 15.20 -24.74 -11.91
C SER A 81 14.73 -24.53 -13.36
N PRO A 82 14.19 -25.54 -14.06
CA PRO A 82 13.62 -25.37 -15.40
C PRO A 82 12.32 -24.55 -15.43
N GLU A 83 11.75 -24.19 -14.28
CA GLU A 83 10.52 -23.41 -14.20
C GLU A 83 10.71 -21.99 -14.76
N CYS A 84 9.97 -21.67 -15.84
CA CYS A 84 9.92 -20.33 -16.46
C CYS A 84 9.11 -19.35 -15.61
N VAL A 85 9.66 -18.98 -14.46
CA VAL A 85 9.00 -18.14 -13.45
C VAL A 85 8.81 -16.68 -13.87
N LEU A 86 9.61 -16.18 -14.81
CA LEU A 86 9.45 -14.84 -15.39
C LEU A 86 8.79 -14.96 -16.76
N THR A 87 7.46 -14.90 -16.78
CA THR A 87 6.70 -14.95 -18.04
C THR A 87 6.93 -13.68 -18.87
N HIS A 88 6.70 -13.79 -20.18
CA HIS A 88 6.82 -12.66 -21.11
C HIS A 88 5.99 -11.45 -20.67
N ASP A 89 4.75 -11.67 -20.25
CA ASP A 89 3.84 -10.61 -19.81
C ASP A 89 4.32 -9.94 -18.52
N VAL A 90 4.83 -10.73 -17.56
CA VAL A 90 5.38 -10.18 -16.32
C VAL A 90 6.66 -9.40 -16.60
N ARG A 91 7.53 -9.85 -17.52
CA ARG A 91 8.71 -9.11 -17.96
C ARG A 91 8.33 -7.75 -18.55
N ARG A 92 7.39 -7.72 -19.50
CA ARG A 92 6.90 -6.46 -20.10
C ARG A 92 6.29 -5.51 -19.06
N LEU A 93 5.58 -6.05 -18.06
CA LEU A 93 5.03 -5.26 -16.96
C LEU A 93 6.14 -4.69 -16.08
N VAL A 94 7.13 -5.50 -15.71
CA VAL A 94 8.30 -5.09 -14.93
C VAL A 94 9.04 -3.94 -15.63
N ASP A 95 9.30 -4.06 -16.93
CA ASP A 95 9.99 -3.04 -17.71
C ASP A 95 9.20 -1.72 -17.71
N ALA A 96 7.89 -1.78 -17.92
CA ALA A 96 7.03 -0.59 -17.90
C ALA A 96 6.95 0.07 -16.51
N VAL A 97 6.90 -0.72 -15.43
CA VAL A 97 6.89 -0.20 -14.06
C VAL A 97 8.24 0.43 -13.70
N ALA A 98 9.36 -0.24 -14.02
CA ALA A 98 10.69 0.29 -13.81
C ALA A 98 10.88 1.64 -14.54
N ALA A 99 10.46 1.71 -15.81
CA ALA A 99 10.50 2.95 -16.58
C ALA A 99 9.60 4.05 -15.99
N ARG A 100 8.36 3.73 -15.63
CA ARG A 100 7.39 4.70 -15.07
C ARG A 100 7.84 5.33 -13.76
N TYR A 101 8.46 4.52 -12.89
CA TYR A 101 8.86 4.96 -11.56
C TYR A 101 10.36 5.27 -11.44
N ALA A 102 11.09 5.34 -12.56
CA ALA A 102 12.53 5.53 -12.60
C ALA A 102 13.30 4.56 -11.66
N GLY A 103 12.86 3.31 -11.63
CA GLY A 103 13.43 2.22 -10.82
C GLY A 103 14.28 1.25 -11.63
N THR A 104 14.87 0.27 -10.96
CA THR A 104 15.54 -0.86 -11.63
C THR A 104 14.60 -2.04 -11.84
N ARG A 105 14.78 -2.82 -12.90
CA ARG A 105 14.02 -4.06 -13.15
C ARG A 105 14.19 -5.06 -12.00
N ALA A 106 15.38 -5.15 -11.40
CA ALA A 106 15.65 -6.00 -10.23
C ALA A 106 14.78 -5.61 -9.01
N ASP A 107 14.60 -4.31 -8.75
CA ASP A 107 13.77 -3.80 -7.65
C ASP A 107 12.28 -4.08 -7.83
N VAL A 108 11.81 -4.20 -9.08
CA VAL A 108 10.43 -4.57 -9.39
C VAL A 108 10.27 -6.10 -9.39
N LEU A 109 11.24 -6.85 -9.94
CA LEU A 109 11.21 -8.31 -10.01
C LEU A 109 11.12 -8.98 -8.65
N ARG A 110 11.76 -8.42 -7.61
CA ARG A 110 11.62 -8.93 -6.23
C ARG A 110 10.19 -8.86 -5.68
N LEU A 111 9.34 -7.98 -6.24
CA LEU A 111 7.92 -7.87 -5.90
C LEU A 111 7.09 -8.86 -6.72
N ALA A 112 7.48 -9.09 -7.98
CA ALA A 112 6.75 -9.93 -8.92
C ALA A 112 6.97 -11.44 -8.71
N VAL A 113 8.20 -11.82 -8.36
CA VAL A 113 8.66 -13.20 -8.38
C VAL A 113 9.14 -13.61 -6.98
N PRO A 114 8.38 -14.45 -6.24
CA PRO A 114 8.71 -14.81 -4.87
C PRO A 114 9.94 -15.72 -4.77
N PRO A 115 10.68 -15.74 -3.64
CA PRO A 115 11.82 -16.62 -3.45
C PRO A 115 11.49 -18.10 -3.71
N ARG A 116 12.44 -18.82 -4.32
CA ARG A 116 12.29 -20.23 -4.68
C ARG A 116 12.10 -21.12 -3.45
N HIS A 117 11.21 -22.11 -3.56
CA HIS A 117 11.13 -23.22 -2.62
C HIS A 117 11.20 -24.59 -3.35
N ALA A 118 12.39 -25.19 -3.41
CA ALA A 118 12.71 -26.33 -4.26
C ALA A 118 11.80 -27.56 -4.09
N THR A 119 11.42 -27.91 -2.86
CA THR A 119 10.56 -29.08 -2.59
C THR A 119 9.17 -28.95 -3.21
N VAL A 120 8.69 -27.73 -3.41
CA VAL A 120 7.34 -27.47 -3.92
C VAL A 120 7.30 -27.65 -5.45
N GLU A 121 8.37 -27.29 -6.16
CA GLU A 121 8.44 -27.44 -7.63
C GLU A 121 8.32 -28.89 -8.08
N LYS A 122 8.90 -29.82 -7.30
CA LYS A 122 8.89 -31.26 -7.57
C LYS A 122 7.50 -31.88 -7.54
N LYS A 123 6.50 -31.18 -7.01
CA LYS A 123 5.13 -31.69 -6.95
C LYS A 123 4.48 -31.56 -8.34
N THR A 124 3.94 -32.68 -8.83
CA THR A 124 3.24 -32.77 -10.11
C THR A 124 2.10 -31.74 -10.18
N PRO A 125 1.96 -31.02 -11.31
CA PRO A 125 0.82 -30.14 -11.56
C PRO A 125 -0.50 -30.90 -11.45
N VAL A 126 -1.55 -30.25 -10.95
CA VAL A 126 -2.88 -30.83 -10.92
C VAL A 126 -3.57 -30.42 -12.22
N VAL A 127 -3.88 -31.37 -13.09
CA VAL A 127 -4.68 -31.08 -14.29
C VAL A 127 -6.12 -30.88 -13.86
N LEU A 128 -6.61 -29.65 -13.98
CA LEU A 128 -7.98 -29.31 -13.60
C LEU A 128 -8.96 -29.64 -14.71
N ALA A 129 -10.10 -30.23 -14.37
CA ALA A 129 -11.16 -30.56 -15.30
C ALA A 129 -11.67 -29.30 -16.03
N PRO A 130 -12.00 -29.36 -17.34
CA PRO A 130 -12.52 -28.20 -18.08
C PRO A 130 -13.66 -27.52 -17.33
N LEU A 131 -13.61 -26.19 -17.24
CA LEU A 131 -14.63 -25.42 -16.54
C LEU A 131 -15.94 -25.45 -17.34
N ALA A 132 -17.01 -25.95 -16.74
CA ALA A 132 -18.34 -25.80 -17.31
C ALA A 132 -18.83 -24.36 -17.12
N ALA A 133 -19.35 -23.75 -18.19
CA ALA A 133 -19.96 -22.43 -18.08
C ALA A 133 -21.26 -22.54 -17.27
N ALA A 134 -21.32 -21.81 -16.15
CA ALA A 134 -22.51 -21.72 -15.32
C ALA A 134 -23.10 -20.30 -15.39
N PRO A 135 -24.44 -20.14 -15.38
CA PRO A 135 -25.05 -18.83 -15.30
C PRO A 135 -24.74 -18.20 -13.94
N VAL A 136 -24.23 -16.97 -13.96
CA VAL A 136 -23.98 -16.17 -12.76
C VAL A 136 -25.09 -15.14 -12.61
N ASP A 137 -25.75 -15.12 -11.45
CA ASP A 137 -26.67 -14.05 -11.10
C ASP A 137 -25.91 -12.73 -10.95
N THR A 138 -26.30 -11.75 -11.76
CA THR A 138 -25.69 -10.42 -11.85
C THR A 138 -26.74 -9.32 -11.70
N ALA A 139 -27.94 -9.63 -11.20
CA ALA A 139 -29.06 -8.69 -11.15
C ALA A 139 -28.75 -7.39 -10.39
N ALA A 140 -27.94 -7.43 -9.32
CA ALA A 140 -27.63 -6.19 -8.60
C ALA A 140 -26.73 -5.22 -9.38
N TRP A 141 -26.11 -5.65 -10.48
CA TRP A 141 -25.39 -4.74 -11.36
C TRP A 141 -26.33 -3.79 -12.13
N ALA A 142 -27.62 -4.11 -12.23
CA ALA A 142 -28.63 -3.20 -12.78
C ALA A 142 -28.86 -1.95 -11.91
N ALA A 143 -28.44 -1.97 -10.63
CA ALA A 143 -28.50 -0.79 -9.76
C ALA A 143 -27.50 0.31 -10.17
N TYR A 144 -26.50 -0.03 -10.99
CA TYR A 144 -25.44 0.87 -11.45
C TYR A 144 -25.66 1.29 -12.89
N SER A 145 -25.46 2.58 -13.15
CA SER A 145 -25.46 3.12 -14.50
C SER A 145 -24.39 2.43 -15.34
N GLY A 146 -24.81 1.69 -16.38
CA GLY A 146 -23.89 0.93 -17.24
C GLY A 146 -23.39 -0.41 -16.67
N GLY A 147 -23.89 -0.85 -15.51
CA GLY A 147 -23.46 -2.11 -14.88
C GLY A 147 -23.75 -3.35 -15.74
N GLU A 148 -24.95 -3.47 -16.30
CA GLU A 148 -25.29 -4.57 -17.21
C GLU A 148 -24.40 -4.60 -18.46
N ARG A 149 -24.11 -3.43 -19.04
CA ARG A 149 -23.22 -3.30 -20.19
C ARG A 149 -21.79 -3.71 -19.86
N PHE A 150 -21.32 -3.39 -18.65
CA PHE A 150 -20.01 -3.82 -18.18
C PHE A 150 -19.95 -5.35 -18.02
N VAL A 151 -20.95 -5.94 -17.37
CA VAL A 151 -21.05 -7.42 -17.23
C VAL A 151 -21.13 -8.10 -18.60
N ALA A 152 -21.92 -7.59 -19.53
CA ALA A 152 -21.98 -8.11 -20.91
C ALA A 152 -20.62 -8.04 -21.60
N ALA A 153 -19.87 -6.95 -21.42
CA ALA A 153 -18.54 -6.81 -21.98
C ALA A 153 -17.55 -7.83 -21.41
N LEU A 154 -17.67 -8.20 -20.13
CA LEU A 154 -16.86 -9.25 -19.52
C LEU A 154 -17.18 -10.63 -20.11
N ARG A 155 -18.46 -10.95 -20.33
CA ARG A 155 -18.90 -12.19 -20.99
C ARG A 155 -18.33 -12.32 -22.40
N GLU A 156 -18.29 -11.20 -23.12
CA GLU A 156 -17.74 -11.10 -24.47
C GLU A 156 -16.21 -10.96 -24.51
N THR A 157 -15.54 -11.02 -23.34
CA THR A 157 -14.08 -10.87 -23.19
C THR A 157 -13.52 -9.55 -23.72
N ARG A 158 -14.33 -8.49 -23.75
CA ARG A 158 -13.92 -7.14 -24.18
C ARG A 158 -13.16 -6.42 -23.08
N ALA A 159 -12.23 -5.56 -23.48
CA ALA A 159 -11.40 -4.74 -22.61
C ALA A 159 -12.16 -3.55 -21.98
N ALA A 160 -13.27 -3.82 -21.28
CA ALA A 160 -14.07 -2.79 -20.62
C ALA A 160 -13.36 -2.29 -19.36
N ARG A 161 -13.34 -0.97 -19.17
CA ARG A 161 -12.70 -0.34 -18.02
C ARG A 161 -13.72 0.48 -17.25
N ALA A 162 -13.73 0.31 -15.93
CA ALA A 162 -14.72 0.94 -15.08
C ALA A 162 -14.14 1.41 -13.74
N VAL A 163 -14.70 2.50 -13.22
CA VAL A 163 -14.52 2.94 -11.83
C VAL A 163 -15.85 2.80 -11.11
N TRP A 164 -15.91 1.84 -10.21
CA TRP A 164 -17.09 1.46 -9.47
C TRP A 164 -17.14 2.14 -8.10
N GLN A 165 -18.25 2.83 -7.81
CA GLN A 165 -18.56 3.33 -6.48
C GLN A 165 -19.62 2.44 -5.83
N ALA A 166 -19.18 1.66 -4.85
CA ALA A 166 -20.03 0.73 -4.12
C ALA A 166 -21.10 1.44 -3.30
N LEU A 167 -22.32 0.91 -3.32
CA LEU A 167 -23.42 1.34 -2.47
C LEU A 167 -23.13 1.05 -0.99
N PRO A 168 -23.42 1.98 -0.06
CA PRO A 168 -23.32 1.72 1.36
C PRO A 168 -24.17 0.53 1.79
N GLY A 169 -23.62 -0.31 2.66
CA GLY A 169 -24.29 -1.49 3.21
C GLY A 169 -24.37 -2.70 2.28
N GLU A 170 -23.88 -2.60 1.04
CA GLU A 170 -23.78 -3.76 0.16
C GLU A 170 -22.53 -4.61 0.48
N SER A 171 -22.58 -5.88 0.08
CA SER A 171 -21.41 -6.76 0.13
C SER A 171 -20.54 -6.54 -1.10
N TRP A 172 -19.54 -5.65 -0.98
CA TRP A 172 -18.55 -5.46 -2.03
C TRP A 172 -17.81 -6.75 -2.43
N PRO A 173 -17.47 -7.69 -1.52
CA PRO A 173 -16.79 -8.91 -1.90
C PRO A 173 -17.68 -9.80 -2.78
N ALA A 174 -18.99 -9.83 -2.49
CA ALA A 174 -19.95 -10.57 -3.31
C ALA A 174 -20.08 -9.98 -4.71
N ARG A 175 -20.12 -8.65 -4.85
CA ARG A 175 -20.14 -7.99 -6.17
C ARG A 175 -18.86 -8.29 -6.97
N LEU A 176 -17.68 -8.18 -6.35
CA LEU A 176 -16.42 -8.55 -7.02
C LEU A 176 -16.39 -10.03 -7.42
N ALA A 177 -16.89 -10.93 -6.57
CA ALA A 177 -16.98 -12.36 -6.86
C ALA A 177 -17.92 -12.66 -8.04
N GLU A 178 -18.97 -11.87 -8.25
CA GLU A 178 -19.87 -12.02 -9.42
C GLU A 178 -19.17 -11.74 -10.73
N VAL A 179 -18.54 -10.57 -10.86
CA VAL A 179 -17.83 -10.21 -12.10
C VAL A 179 -16.60 -11.09 -12.30
N ALA A 180 -15.98 -11.58 -11.22
CA ALA A 180 -14.94 -12.59 -11.30
C ALA A 180 -15.49 -13.90 -11.88
N ALA A 181 -16.60 -14.41 -11.33
CA ALA A 181 -17.22 -15.65 -11.81
C ALA A 181 -17.66 -15.54 -13.27
N VAL A 182 -18.27 -14.41 -13.67
CA VAL A 182 -18.63 -14.14 -15.08
C VAL A 182 -17.41 -14.25 -15.99
N THR A 183 -16.29 -13.65 -15.59
CA THR A 183 -15.05 -13.64 -16.39
C THR A 183 -14.40 -15.02 -16.43
N VAL A 184 -14.40 -15.75 -15.32
CA VAL A 184 -13.87 -17.11 -15.22
C VAL A 184 -14.69 -18.08 -16.07
N HIS A 185 -16.01 -18.01 -16.05
CA HIS A 185 -16.89 -18.82 -16.92
C HIS A 185 -16.82 -18.42 -18.40
N ALA A 186 -16.34 -17.21 -18.72
CA ALA A 186 -15.96 -16.83 -20.09
C ALA A 186 -14.57 -17.38 -20.51
N GLY A 187 -13.95 -18.22 -19.69
CA GLY A 187 -12.66 -18.87 -19.97
C GLY A 187 -11.44 -17.98 -19.69
N ARG A 188 -11.60 -16.85 -19.00
CA ARG A 188 -10.52 -15.89 -18.75
C ARG A 188 -10.10 -15.83 -17.29
N GLY A 189 -8.82 -15.57 -17.04
CA GLY A 189 -8.29 -15.39 -15.70
C GLY A 189 -8.69 -14.06 -15.07
N VAL A 190 -8.77 -14.01 -13.74
CA VAL A 190 -9.12 -12.81 -12.97
C VAL A 190 -8.08 -12.57 -11.89
N LEU A 191 -7.68 -11.31 -11.72
CA LEU A 191 -6.82 -10.86 -10.65
C LEU A 191 -7.53 -9.80 -9.82
N ALA A 192 -7.69 -10.02 -8.52
CA ALA A 192 -8.18 -9.03 -7.57
C ALA A 192 -7.07 -8.63 -6.59
N VAL A 193 -6.84 -7.33 -6.49
CA VAL A 193 -5.95 -6.71 -5.51
C VAL A 193 -6.78 -5.98 -4.48
N VAL A 194 -6.57 -6.31 -3.21
CA VAL A 194 -7.27 -5.68 -2.09
C VAL A 194 -6.25 -5.16 -1.05
N PRO A 195 -6.63 -4.22 -0.17
CA PRO A 195 -5.67 -3.56 0.74
C PRO A 195 -4.95 -4.53 1.70
N ASP A 196 -5.72 -5.30 2.46
CA ASP A 196 -5.19 -6.07 3.59
C ASP A 196 -5.66 -7.55 3.64
N GLN A 197 -5.20 -8.28 4.66
CA GLN A 197 -5.53 -9.69 4.82
C GLN A 197 -7.02 -9.93 5.09
N ARG A 198 -7.68 -9.03 5.83
CA ARG A 198 -9.10 -9.16 6.13
C ARG A 198 -9.90 -9.07 4.84
N ASP A 199 -9.55 -8.14 3.96
CA ASP A 199 -10.22 -7.99 2.67
C ASP A 199 -9.95 -9.20 1.76
N VAL A 200 -8.73 -9.77 1.80
CA VAL A 200 -8.43 -11.03 1.08
C VAL A 200 -9.34 -12.14 1.56
N ASP A 201 -9.50 -12.31 2.88
CA ASP A 201 -10.32 -13.38 3.46
C ASP A 201 -11.81 -13.19 3.12
N LEU A 202 -12.32 -11.94 3.16
CA LEU A 202 -13.69 -11.60 2.78
C LEU A 202 -13.97 -11.92 1.30
N LEU A 203 -13.09 -11.49 0.40
CA LEU A 203 -13.24 -11.75 -1.03
C LEU A 203 -13.05 -13.23 -1.37
N HIS A 204 -12.12 -13.90 -0.71
CA HIS A 204 -11.91 -15.34 -0.88
C HIS A 204 -13.15 -16.13 -0.44
N ALA A 205 -13.73 -15.82 0.72
CA ALA A 205 -14.96 -16.45 1.18
C ALA A 205 -16.13 -16.22 0.19
N ALA A 206 -16.28 -15.00 -0.32
CA ALA A 206 -17.30 -14.70 -1.32
C ALA A 206 -17.08 -15.45 -2.64
N ALA A 207 -15.82 -15.56 -3.10
CA ALA A 207 -15.45 -16.28 -4.30
C ALA A 207 -15.82 -17.77 -4.23
N LEU A 208 -15.59 -18.41 -3.09
CA LEU A 208 -15.91 -19.83 -2.87
C LEU A 208 -17.41 -20.13 -2.89
N THR A 209 -18.28 -19.12 -2.79
CA THR A 209 -19.73 -19.31 -2.97
C THR A 209 -20.15 -19.38 -4.44
N ARG A 210 -19.26 -19.06 -5.37
CA ARG A 210 -19.55 -18.95 -6.82
C ARG A 210 -18.61 -19.77 -7.69
N LEU A 211 -17.42 -20.09 -7.20
CA LEU A 211 -16.38 -20.79 -7.94
C LEU A 211 -15.82 -21.93 -7.11
N ASP A 212 -15.37 -22.97 -7.80
CA ASP A 212 -14.74 -24.12 -7.18
C ASP A 212 -13.44 -23.73 -6.46
N ALA A 213 -13.17 -24.36 -5.31
CA ALA A 213 -12.06 -24.00 -4.44
C ALA A 213 -10.67 -24.23 -5.06
N ASP A 214 -10.56 -25.13 -6.02
CA ASP A 214 -9.35 -25.39 -6.79
C ASP A 214 -9.03 -24.28 -7.81
N ARG A 215 -10.04 -23.50 -8.22
CA ARG A 215 -9.90 -22.38 -9.17
C ARG A 215 -9.58 -21.05 -8.50
N VAL A 216 -9.78 -20.93 -7.19
CA VAL A 216 -9.57 -19.70 -6.44
C VAL A 216 -8.31 -19.80 -5.59
N VAL A 217 -7.40 -18.83 -5.73
CA VAL A 217 -6.16 -18.79 -4.95
C VAL A 217 -5.98 -17.42 -4.28
N ALA A 218 -5.84 -17.45 -2.95
CA ALA A 218 -5.43 -16.29 -2.16
C ALA A 218 -3.90 -16.25 -1.96
N LEU A 219 -3.26 -15.22 -2.51
CA LEU A 219 -1.86 -14.86 -2.28
C LEU A 219 -1.75 -13.95 -1.05
N SER A 220 -1.45 -14.55 0.10
CA SER A 220 -1.30 -13.85 1.38
C SER A 220 0.16 -13.80 1.84
N ALA A 221 0.56 -12.64 2.38
CA ALA A 221 1.87 -12.45 2.99
C ALA A 221 2.04 -13.18 4.34
N GLY A 222 0.93 -13.53 5.02
CA GLY A 222 0.93 -14.26 6.30
C GLY A 222 1.24 -15.77 6.15
N LEU A 223 1.21 -16.29 4.93
CA LEU A 223 1.52 -17.69 4.65
C LEU A 223 3.03 -17.94 4.71
N GLY A 224 3.41 -19.12 5.22
CA GLY A 224 4.81 -19.57 5.23
C GLY A 224 5.42 -19.63 3.82
N PRO A 225 6.76 -19.58 3.68
CA PRO A 225 7.42 -19.52 2.37
C PRO A 225 7.03 -20.65 1.40
N ALA A 226 6.88 -21.87 1.91
CA ALA A 226 6.49 -23.04 1.11
C ALA A 226 5.06 -22.90 0.54
N GLU A 227 4.11 -22.46 1.37
CA GLU A 227 2.71 -22.29 0.98
C GLU A 227 2.55 -21.17 -0.04
N ARG A 228 3.22 -20.04 0.21
CA ARG A 228 3.21 -18.89 -0.69
C ARG A 228 3.76 -19.25 -2.07
N TYR A 229 4.89 -19.96 -2.11
CA TYR A 229 5.47 -20.39 -3.37
C TYR A 229 4.60 -21.42 -4.08
N ARG A 230 3.95 -22.33 -3.36
CA ARG A 230 3.03 -23.31 -3.95
C ARG A 230 1.82 -22.65 -4.60
N ARG A 231 1.19 -21.70 -3.91
CA ARG A 231 0.05 -20.96 -4.46
C ARG A 231 0.46 -20.11 -5.65
N TRP A 232 1.62 -19.46 -5.58
CA TRP A 232 2.13 -18.69 -6.71
C TRP A 232 2.47 -19.59 -7.92
N LEU A 233 3.03 -20.78 -7.70
CA LEU A 233 3.24 -21.77 -8.76
C LEU A 233 1.93 -22.28 -9.37
N ALA A 234 0.88 -22.49 -8.56
CA ALA A 234 -0.44 -22.84 -9.07
C ALA A 234 -1.02 -21.74 -9.98
N VAL A 235 -0.73 -20.46 -9.68
CA VAL A 235 -1.07 -19.35 -10.58
C VAL A 235 -0.24 -19.41 -11.87
N LEU A 236 1.08 -19.56 -11.76
CA LEU A 236 2.00 -19.63 -12.91
C LEU A 236 1.65 -20.77 -13.88
N ARG A 237 1.33 -21.95 -13.34
CA ARG A 237 0.98 -23.15 -14.11
C ARG A 237 -0.44 -23.10 -14.68
N GLY A 238 -1.23 -22.10 -14.32
CA GLY A 238 -2.60 -21.95 -14.79
C GLY A 238 -3.59 -22.88 -14.09
N ASP A 239 -3.30 -23.33 -12.87
CA ASP A 239 -4.26 -24.08 -12.06
C ASP A 239 -5.32 -23.10 -11.49
N ALA A 240 -4.90 -21.93 -11.02
CA ALA A 240 -5.83 -20.90 -10.55
C ALA A 240 -6.43 -20.09 -11.71
N ARG A 241 -7.74 -19.81 -11.66
CA ARG A 241 -8.44 -18.90 -12.57
C ARG A 241 -8.80 -17.58 -11.90
N PHE A 242 -9.07 -17.58 -10.60
CA PHE A 242 -9.29 -16.36 -9.83
C PHE A 242 -8.22 -16.20 -8.75
N VAL A 243 -7.37 -15.19 -8.91
CA VAL A 243 -6.30 -14.87 -7.98
C VAL A 243 -6.68 -13.65 -7.17
N ILE A 244 -6.63 -13.79 -5.84
CA ILE A 244 -6.91 -12.72 -4.88
C ILE A 244 -5.62 -12.48 -4.11
N GLY A 245 -5.25 -11.24 -3.88
CA GLY A 245 -4.14 -10.95 -2.97
C GLY A 245 -4.03 -9.48 -2.63
N THR A 246 -2.99 -9.17 -1.86
CA THR A 246 -2.69 -7.78 -1.51
C THR A 246 -1.82 -7.11 -2.59
N ARG A 247 -1.29 -5.92 -2.30
CA ARG A 247 -0.46 -5.10 -3.20
C ARG A 247 0.42 -5.86 -4.20
N SER A 248 1.29 -6.78 -3.75
CA SER A 248 2.25 -7.45 -4.65
C SER A 248 1.61 -8.47 -5.61
N ALA A 249 0.38 -8.92 -5.34
CA ALA A 249 -0.34 -9.83 -6.23
C ALA A 249 -0.65 -9.21 -7.60
N VAL A 250 -0.58 -7.88 -7.74
CA VAL A 250 -0.75 -7.19 -9.02
C VAL A 250 0.21 -7.70 -10.11
N PHE A 251 1.33 -8.31 -9.73
CA PHE A 251 2.32 -8.92 -10.63
C PHE A 251 2.13 -10.42 -10.87
N ALA A 252 1.17 -11.07 -10.21
CA ALA A 252 1.00 -12.53 -10.28
C ALA A 252 0.74 -13.00 -11.73
N PRO A 253 1.42 -14.03 -12.24
CA PRO A 253 1.34 -14.46 -13.64
C PRO A 253 0.06 -15.24 -13.96
N VAL A 254 -1.10 -14.59 -13.86
CA VAL A 254 -2.41 -15.20 -14.17
C VAL A 254 -2.51 -15.50 -15.68
N ALA A 255 -2.75 -16.76 -16.03
CA ALA A 255 -3.00 -17.20 -17.39
C ALA A 255 -4.27 -16.58 -17.98
N ASP A 256 -4.24 -16.22 -19.26
CA ASP A 256 -5.37 -15.68 -20.04
C ASP A 256 -6.14 -14.56 -19.33
N LEU A 257 -5.42 -13.65 -18.65
CA LEU A 257 -6.00 -12.59 -17.83
C LEU A 257 -7.03 -11.77 -18.63
N GLY A 258 -8.29 -11.79 -18.18
CA GLY A 258 -9.42 -11.08 -18.76
C GLY A 258 -9.90 -9.90 -17.93
N LEU A 259 -9.66 -9.92 -16.62
CA LEU A 259 -10.09 -8.85 -15.71
C LEU A 259 -9.07 -8.61 -14.59
N VAL A 260 -8.67 -7.35 -14.40
CA VAL A 260 -7.94 -6.89 -13.22
C VAL A 260 -8.84 -6.00 -12.36
N MET A 261 -9.01 -6.36 -11.10
CA MET A 261 -9.80 -5.61 -10.13
C MET A 261 -8.90 -5.08 -9.03
N LEU A 262 -9.19 -3.87 -8.57
CA LEU A 262 -8.55 -3.27 -7.41
C LEU A 262 -9.61 -2.66 -6.50
N TRP A 263 -9.59 -3.02 -5.22
CA TRP A 263 -10.51 -2.51 -4.21
C TRP A 263 -9.82 -1.47 -3.34
N ASP A 264 -10.54 -0.38 -3.07
CA ASP A 264 -10.17 0.77 -2.26
C ASP A 264 -8.79 1.37 -2.62
N ASP A 265 -8.72 1.97 -3.81
CA ASP A 265 -7.47 2.53 -4.36
C ASP A 265 -6.89 3.73 -3.59
N GLY A 266 -7.62 4.21 -2.58
CA GLY A 266 -7.17 5.24 -1.65
C GLY A 266 -6.46 4.70 -0.41
N ASP A 267 -6.41 3.38 -0.21
CA ASP A 267 -5.73 2.78 0.93
C ASP A 267 -4.20 2.82 0.75
N ASP A 268 -3.50 3.43 1.71
CA ASP A 268 -2.04 3.59 1.71
C ASP A 268 -1.28 2.25 1.63
N SER A 269 -1.89 1.13 2.05
CA SER A 269 -1.26 -0.20 1.96
C SER A 269 -1.03 -0.66 0.52
N LEU A 270 -1.75 -0.09 -0.45
CA LEU A 270 -1.58 -0.35 -1.88
C LEU A 270 -0.39 0.40 -2.50
N ALA A 271 0.21 1.35 -1.78
CA ALA A 271 1.48 1.97 -2.13
C ALA A 271 2.65 1.11 -1.61
N GLU A 272 3.60 0.75 -2.47
CA GLU A 272 4.79 0.00 -2.03
C GLU A 272 5.75 0.93 -1.28
N PRO A 273 6.18 0.59 -0.05
CA PRO A 273 7.09 1.40 0.74
C PRO A 273 8.56 1.26 0.32
N ARG A 274 8.89 0.35 -0.59
CA ARG A 274 10.26 0.13 -1.07
C ARG A 274 10.40 0.59 -2.51
N SER A 275 11.58 1.07 -2.88
CA SER A 275 11.91 1.49 -4.25
C SER A 275 11.44 0.44 -5.29
N PRO A 276 10.79 0.85 -6.40
CA PRO A 276 10.58 2.23 -6.84
C PRO A 276 9.24 2.84 -6.42
N TYR A 277 8.66 2.35 -5.31
CA TYR A 277 7.41 2.81 -4.72
C TYR A 277 6.18 2.73 -5.65
N PRO A 278 6.00 1.63 -6.43
CA PRO A 278 4.86 1.51 -7.30
C PRO A 278 3.55 1.44 -6.51
N HIS A 279 2.52 2.10 -7.03
CA HIS A 279 1.16 1.96 -6.52
C HIS A 279 0.42 0.85 -7.28
N ALA A 280 -0.30 -0.03 -6.57
CA ALA A 280 -0.96 -1.18 -7.20
C ALA A 280 -1.94 -0.77 -8.32
N ARG A 281 -2.67 0.33 -8.17
CA ARG A 281 -3.54 0.92 -9.22
C ARG A 281 -2.80 1.16 -10.53
N ASP A 282 -1.67 1.84 -10.48
CA ASP A 282 -0.90 2.18 -11.68
C ASP A 282 -0.36 0.92 -12.37
N VAL A 283 0.10 -0.06 -11.58
CA VAL A 283 0.56 -1.35 -12.12
C VAL A 283 -0.61 -2.12 -12.75
N ALA A 284 -1.78 -2.14 -12.12
CA ALA A 284 -3.00 -2.75 -12.66
C ALA A 284 -3.42 -2.10 -13.97
N MET A 285 -3.35 -0.77 -14.07
CA MET A 285 -3.65 -0.03 -15.29
C MET A 285 -2.67 -0.34 -16.43
N LEU A 286 -1.36 -0.34 -16.14
CA LEU A 286 -0.33 -0.72 -17.12
C LEU A 286 -0.59 -2.13 -17.64
N ARG A 287 -0.89 -3.05 -16.72
CA ARG A 287 -1.17 -4.44 -17.04
C ARG A 287 -2.43 -4.61 -17.90
N ALA A 288 -3.52 -3.95 -17.54
CA ALA A 288 -4.76 -3.98 -18.31
C ALA A 288 -4.60 -3.38 -19.72
N HIS A 289 -3.73 -2.38 -19.86
CA HIS A 289 -3.38 -1.84 -21.16
C HIS A 289 -2.52 -2.81 -21.98
N GLN A 290 -1.46 -3.37 -21.40
CA GLN A 290 -0.54 -4.30 -22.07
C GLN A 290 -1.22 -5.57 -22.58
N LEU A 291 -2.16 -6.11 -21.81
CA LEU A 291 -2.87 -7.35 -22.12
C LEU A 291 -4.23 -7.13 -22.80
N ARG A 292 -4.61 -5.86 -23.02
CA ARG A 292 -5.94 -5.49 -23.56
C ARG A 292 -7.07 -6.22 -22.84
N CYS A 293 -7.03 -6.23 -21.52
CA CYS A 293 -8.04 -6.87 -20.68
C CYS A 293 -8.89 -5.82 -19.94
N ALA A 294 -10.00 -6.28 -19.35
CA ALA A 294 -10.88 -5.43 -18.58
C ALA A 294 -10.22 -4.99 -17.27
N ALA A 295 -10.63 -3.83 -16.76
CA ALA A 295 -10.17 -3.31 -15.49
C ALA A 295 -11.32 -2.71 -14.68
N MET A 296 -11.33 -2.97 -13.37
CA MET A 296 -12.26 -2.33 -12.44
C MET A 296 -11.55 -1.80 -11.21
N ILE A 297 -11.74 -0.52 -10.92
CA ILE A 297 -11.28 0.10 -9.67
C ILE A 297 -12.52 0.39 -8.84
N GLY A 298 -12.68 -0.34 -7.74
CA GLY A 298 -13.85 -0.26 -6.86
C GLY A 298 -13.50 0.40 -5.52
N GLY A 299 -14.45 1.13 -4.94
CA GLY A 299 -14.35 1.63 -3.57
C GLY A 299 -15.67 2.26 -3.13
N TYR A 300 -15.82 2.51 -1.82
CA TYR A 300 -16.98 3.26 -1.33
C TYR A 300 -16.91 4.75 -1.65
N ALA A 301 -15.70 5.28 -1.75
CA ALA A 301 -15.42 6.64 -2.16
C ALA A 301 -14.54 6.61 -3.40
N ARG A 302 -14.71 7.61 -4.27
CA ARG A 302 -13.86 7.79 -5.43
C ARG A 302 -12.67 8.68 -5.06
N THR A 303 -11.45 8.17 -5.27
CA THR A 303 -10.22 8.96 -5.13
C THR A 303 -10.11 10.01 -6.26
N ALA A 304 -9.25 11.01 -6.07
CA ALA A 304 -8.99 12.01 -7.10
C ALA A 304 -8.36 11.36 -8.35
N GLU A 305 -7.53 10.34 -8.15
CA GLU A 305 -6.87 9.57 -9.18
C GLU A 305 -7.89 8.73 -9.96
N ALA A 306 -8.78 7.99 -9.29
CA ALA A 306 -9.85 7.25 -9.96
C ALA A 306 -10.82 8.19 -10.70
N GLN A 307 -11.13 9.37 -10.14
CA GLN A 307 -11.91 10.39 -10.84
C GLN A 307 -11.18 10.94 -12.08
N ALA A 308 -9.85 11.07 -12.04
CA ALA A 308 -9.08 11.50 -13.21
C ALA A 308 -9.17 10.47 -14.34
N LEU A 309 -9.25 9.17 -14.04
CA LEU A 309 -9.42 8.10 -15.04
C LEU A 309 -10.78 8.16 -15.73
N VAL A 310 -11.84 8.49 -14.99
CA VAL A 310 -13.18 8.68 -15.57
C VAL A 310 -13.18 9.95 -16.43
N ARG A 311 -12.63 11.05 -15.91
CA ARG A 311 -12.62 12.33 -16.62
C ARG A 311 -11.79 12.29 -17.91
N SER A 312 -10.72 11.49 -17.96
CA SER A 312 -9.91 11.31 -19.17
C SER A 312 -10.56 10.37 -20.20
N GLY A 313 -11.67 9.69 -19.85
CA GLY A 313 -12.29 8.67 -20.69
C GLY A 313 -11.55 7.34 -20.70
N TRP A 314 -10.54 7.15 -19.84
CA TRP A 314 -9.81 5.88 -19.75
C TRP A 314 -10.68 4.76 -19.15
N ALA A 315 -11.58 5.09 -18.23
CA ALA A 315 -12.58 4.20 -17.65
C ALA A 315 -13.97 4.84 -17.63
N HIS A 316 -15.01 4.02 -17.65
CA HIS A 316 -16.39 4.46 -17.52
C HIS A 316 -16.83 4.53 -16.05
N ASP A 317 -17.85 5.34 -15.81
CA ASP A 317 -18.46 5.47 -14.49
C ASP A 317 -19.40 4.29 -14.22
N LEU A 318 -19.19 3.56 -13.12
CA LEU A 318 -20.15 2.61 -12.56
C LEU A 318 -20.65 3.13 -11.22
N THR A 319 -21.68 3.97 -11.28
CA THR A 319 -22.32 4.60 -10.11
C THR A 319 -23.81 4.35 -10.11
N ALA A 320 -24.37 4.17 -8.92
CA ALA A 320 -25.81 4.14 -8.74
C ALA A 320 -26.42 5.53 -8.91
N THR A 321 -27.71 5.59 -9.26
CA THR A 321 -28.42 6.87 -9.32
C THR A 321 -28.44 7.56 -7.95
N ARG A 322 -28.61 8.88 -7.94
CA ARG A 322 -28.71 9.65 -6.68
C ARG A 322 -29.84 9.14 -5.77
N HIS A 323 -30.96 8.69 -6.37
CA HIS A 323 -32.09 8.13 -5.63
C HIS A 323 -31.71 6.81 -4.93
N THR A 324 -31.14 5.86 -5.68
CA THR A 324 -30.66 4.59 -5.14
C THR A 324 -29.61 4.82 -4.06
N LEU A 325 -28.61 5.67 -4.32
CA LEU A 325 -27.59 6.00 -3.33
C LEU A 325 -28.19 6.57 -2.04
N ARG A 326 -29.20 7.45 -2.15
CA ARG A 326 -29.84 8.07 -0.97
C ARG A 326 -30.65 7.06 -0.15
N ALA A 327 -31.25 6.06 -0.79
CA ALA A 327 -31.96 4.97 -0.12
C ALA A 327 -31.01 4.06 0.69
N HIS A 328 -29.76 3.89 0.23
CA HIS A 328 -28.74 3.09 0.91
C HIS A 328 -27.90 3.88 1.91
N ALA A 329 -27.77 5.20 1.73
CA ALA A 329 -26.91 6.03 2.57
C ALA A 329 -27.47 6.17 4.00
N PRO A 330 -26.61 6.14 5.03
CA PRO A 330 -27.03 6.44 6.38
C PRO A 330 -27.48 7.91 6.51
N ARG A 331 -28.27 8.21 7.54
CA ARG A 331 -28.65 9.58 7.86
C ARG A 331 -27.41 10.37 8.31
N VAL A 332 -26.93 11.26 7.45
CA VAL A 332 -25.83 12.20 7.77
C VAL A 332 -26.41 13.55 8.19
N ILE A 333 -25.99 14.03 9.35
CA ILE A 333 -26.30 15.37 9.86
C ILE A 333 -25.00 16.16 9.85
N ALA A 334 -24.88 17.13 8.95
CA ALA A 334 -23.78 18.08 8.98
C ALA A 334 -24.05 19.12 10.08
N LEU A 335 -23.13 19.24 11.02
CA LEU A 335 -23.20 20.28 12.04
C LEU A 335 -22.71 21.58 11.41
N GLU A 336 -23.55 22.61 11.36
CA GLU A 336 -23.11 23.94 10.96
C GLU A 336 -22.21 24.53 12.04
N ASP A 337 -21.13 25.17 11.61
CA ASP A 337 -20.17 25.90 12.44
C ASP A 337 -20.75 27.24 12.91
N SER A 338 -22.06 27.29 13.21
CA SER A 338 -22.68 28.49 13.76
C SER A 338 -22.22 28.63 15.22
N ALA A 339 -21.48 29.71 15.47
CA ALA A 339 -21.00 30.10 16.79
C ALA A 339 -22.13 30.13 17.85
N TYR A 340 -23.38 30.31 17.41
CA TYR A 340 -24.57 30.36 18.25
C TYR A 340 -24.90 29.05 19.00
N ALA A 341 -24.55 27.88 18.47
CA ALA A 341 -24.77 26.62 19.20
C ALA A 341 -23.72 26.37 20.29
N HIS A 342 -22.52 26.94 20.15
CA HIS A 342 -21.42 26.78 21.12
C HIS A 342 -21.49 27.79 22.28
N GLU A 343 -22.11 28.95 22.09
CA GLU A 343 -22.15 30.02 23.10
C GLU A 343 -23.02 29.70 24.33
N ARG A 344 -23.84 28.64 24.30
CA ARG A 344 -24.75 28.31 25.41
C ARG A 344 -24.33 27.13 26.29
N ASP A 345 -23.23 26.45 26.01
CA ASP A 345 -22.90 25.22 26.72
C ASP A 345 -21.43 25.17 27.23
N ALA A 346 -21.25 25.50 28.51
CA ALA A 346 -19.96 25.45 29.19
C ALA A 346 -19.39 24.01 29.23
N ALA A 347 -20.24 22.97 29.17
CA ALA A 347 -19.80 21.58 29.13
C ALA A 347 -19.28 21.17 27.74
N ALA A 348 -19.88 21.69 26.66
CA ALA A 348 -19.43 21.48 25.28
C ALA A 348 -18.03 22.06 25.02
N HIS A 349 -17.66 23.16 25.70
CA HIS A 349 -16.33 23.77 25.61
C HIS A 349 -15.20 22.86 26.14
N THR A 350 -15.48 22.07 27.18
CA THR A 350 -14.50 21.20 27.82
C THR A 350 -14.32 19.89 27.02
N ALA A 351 -15.43 19.34 26.52
CA ALA A 351 -15.43 18.11 25.73
C ALA A 351 -15.07 18.31 24.24
N ARG A 352 -15.16 19.55 23.73
CA ARG A 352 -14.98 19.90 22.29
C ARG A 352 -15.87 19.06 21.36
N LEU A 353 -17.03 18.62 21.86
CA LEU A 353 -18.01 17.83 21.12
C LEU A 353 -19.33 18.61 21.13
N PRO A 354 -19.96 18.87 19.97
CA PRO A 354 -21.26 19.54 19.93
C PRO A 354 -22.34 18.74 20.65
N THR A 355 -23.29 19.42 21.31
CA THR A 355 -24.36 18.80 22.11
C THR A 355 -25.16 17.76 21.31
N VAL A 356 -25.48 18.05 20.04
CA VAL A 356 -26.16 17.11 19.13
C VAL A 356 -25.40 15.78 18.98
N ALA A 357 -24.07 15.82 18.90
CA ALA A 357 -23.25 14.61 18.80
C ALA A 357 -23.17 13.88 20.14
N LEU A 358 -23.11 14.62 21.25
CA LEU A 358 -23.10 14.04 22.60
C LEU A 358 -24.41 13.33 22.93
N ASP A 359 -25.54 13.94 22.62
CA ASP A 359 -26.87 13.37 22.88
C ASP A 359 -27.12 12.15 21.98
N ALA A 360 -26.72 12.19 20.71
CA ALA A 360 -26.75 11.03 19.83
C ALA A 360 -25.91 9.87 20.39
N ALA A 361 -24.71 10.15 20.91
CA ALA A 361 -23.86 9.16 21.54
C ALA A 361 -24.49 8.58 22.83
N ARG A 362 -25.05 9.43 23.71
CA ARG A 362 -25.74 8.99 24.93
C ARG A 362 -26.95 8.11 24.60
N ALA A 363 -27.76 8.51 23.63
CA ALA A 363 -28.94 7.74 23.21
C ALA A 363 -28.56 6.37 22.64
N ALA A 364 -27.47 6.29 21.86
CA ALA A 364 -26.95 5.03 21.35
C ALA A 364 -26.44 4.11 22.48
N LEU A 365 -25.67 4.67 23.42
CA LEU A 365 -25.13 3.93 24.56
C LEU A 365 -26.21 3.46 25.54
N ALA A 366 -27.26 4.26 25.77
CA ALA A 366 -28.42 3.87 26.57
C ALA A 366 -29.18 2.68 25.95
N LYS A 367 -29.08 2.49 24.64
CA LYS A 367 -29.62 1.33 23.90
C LYS A 367 -28.60 0.18 23.76
N HIS A 368 -27.46 0.25 24.44
CA HIS A 368 -26.35 -0.70 24.31
C HIS A 368 -25.84 -0.86 22.86
N THR A 369 -25.97 0.17 22.04
CA THR A 369 -25.41 0.20 20.68
C THR A 369 -24.06 0.90 20.65
N PRO A 370 -23.09 0.40 19.86
CA PRO A 370 -21.74 0.97 19.83
C PRO A 370 -21.72 2.35 19.17
N VAL A 371 -20.83 3.22 19.65
CA VAL A 371 -20.58 4.55 19.08
C VAL A 371 -19.11 4.63 18.64
N LEU A 372 -18.90 4.93 17.36
CA LEU A 372 -17.57 5.20 16.81
C LEU A 372 -17.31 6.72 16.79
N VAL A 373 -16.26 7.15 17.49
CA VAL A 373 -15.80 8.54 17.45
C VAL A 373 -14.51 8.62 16.65
N GLN A 374 -14.58 9.21 15.45
CA GLN A 374 -13.42 9.40 14.59
C GLN A 374 -12.85 10.81 14.77
N VAL A 375 -11.58 10.88 15.17
CA VAL A 375 -10.82 12.14 15.26
C VAL A 375 -9.70 12.13 14.21
N PRO A 376 -9.44 13.24 13.51
CA PRO A 376 -8.31 13.30 12.58
C PRO A 376 -6.99 13.06 13.33
N ARG A 377 -6.03 12.39 12.68
CA ARG A 377 -4.70 12.14 13.26
C ARG A 377 -4.08 13.45 13.75
N ARG A 378 -3.62 13.45 15.01
CA ARG A 378 -2.82 14.55 15.58
C ARG A 378 -1.49 14.64 14.81
N GLY A 379 -1.10 15.84 14.38
CA GLY A 379 0.17 16.08 13.66
C GLY A 379 0.02 16.61 12.23
N TYR A 380 -1.20 16.85 11.75
CA TYR A 380 -1.40 17.60 10.50
C TYR A 380 -0.88 19.02 10.64
N VAL A 381 -0.28 19.53 9.56
CA VAL A 381 0.45 20.80 9.53
C VAL A 381 -0.36 21.93 10.20
N PRO A 382 0.19 22.60 11.23
CA PRO A 382 -0.59 23.56 12.00
C PRO A 382 -0.97 24.78 11.15
N ALA A 383 -2.26 24.90 10.83
CA ALA A 383 -2.79 26.11 10.22
C ALA A 383 -3.08 27.16 11.30
N LEU A 384 -2.53 28.36 11.13
CA LEU A 384 -2.85 29.51 11.98
C LEU A 384 -4.15 30.14 11.49
N SER A 385 -5.11 30.34 12.39
CA SER A 385 -6.34 31.10 12.10
C SER A 385 -6.56 32.18 13.16
N CYS A 386 -7.22 33.27 12.79
CA CYS A 386 -7.61 34.31 13.74
C CYS A 386 -8.60 33.74 14.77
N ALA A 387 -8.32 33.89 16.06
CA ALA A 387 -9.23 33.42 17.11
C ALA A 387 -10.60 34.10 17.09
N LYS A 388 -10.69 35.33 16.56
CA LYS A 388 -11.92 36.13 16.51
C LYS A 388 -12.74 35.88 15.24
N CYS A 389 -12.12 36.03 14.06
CA CYS A 389 -12.84 35.93 12.78
C CYS A 389 -12.57 34.62 12.01
N ARG A 390 -11.79 33.69 12.58
CA ARG A 390 -11.40 32.39 11.97
C ARG A 390 -10.68 32.47 10.62
N ALA A 391 -10.35 33.66 10.13
CA ALA A 391 -9.57 33.83 8.91
C ALA A 391 -8.23 33.09 9.01
N VAL A 392 -7.99 32.18 8.06
CA VAL A 392 -6.75 31.40 7.98
C VAL A 392 -5.61 32.28 7.48
N ALA A 393 -4.47 32.26 8.18
CA ALA A 393 -3.26 32.92 7.74
C ALA A 393 -2.72 32.21 6.50
N ARG A 394 -2.72 32.92 5.37
CA ARG A 394 -2.19 32.43 4.09
C ARG A 394 -0.98 33.26 3.69
N CYS A 395 0.08 32.61 3.21
CA CYS A 395 1.18 33.30 2.55
C CYS A 395 0.64 34.14 1.38
N ARG A 396 1.16 35.36 1.20
CA ARG A 396 0.78 36.24 0.07
C ARG A 396 1.66 36.04 -1.16
N ALA A 397 2.83 35.40 -1.03
CA ALA A 397 3.75 35.16 -2.14
C ALA A 397 3.26 34.04 -3.08
N GLU A 398 2.59 33.02 -2.54
CA GLU A 398 2.06 31.87 -3.30
C GLU A 398 0.71 32.16 -3.99
N ARG A 399 0.16 33.37 -3.83
CA ARG A 399 -1.10 33.75 -4.51
C ARG A 399 -0.92 34.04 -6.00
N SER A 400 0.32 34.22 -6.47
CA SER A 400 0.66 34.61 -7.85
C SER A 400 1.16 33.47 -8.75
N ALA A 401 1.26 32.24 -8.23
CA ALA A 401 1.51 31.05 -9.05
C ALA A 401 0.45 30.00 -8.70
N ALA A 402 -0.14 29.39 -9.72
CA ALA A 402 -1.36 28.60 -9.65
C ALA A 402 -1.40 27.55 -8.51
N GLY A 403 -2.49 27.57 -7.75
CA GLY A 403 -3.15 26.36 -7.24
C GLY A 403 -2.38 25.49 -6.23
N GLY A 404 -2.08 26.02 -5.04
CA GLY A 404 -1.69 25.17 -3.91
C GLY A 404 -1.56 25.96 -2.62
N SER A 405 -2.57 25.97 -1.76
CA SER A 405 -2.48 26.58 -0.43
C SER A 405 -1.85 25.59 0.54
N SER A 406 -0.53 25.64 0.72
CA SER A 406 0.12 24.96 1.84
C SER A 406 0.13 25.87 3.07
N PRO A 407 -0.46 25.47 4.20
CA PRO A 407 -0.25 26.16 5.46
C PRO A 407 1.11 25.72 6.01
N PHE A 408 2.20 26.39 5.64
CA PHE A 408 3.53 26.27 6.27
C PHE A 408 4.18 24.87 6.29
N GLY A 409 5.08 24.61 5.33
CA GLY A 409 6.04 23.50 5.40
C GLY A 409 7.00 23.59 6.60
N ALA A 410 7.45 22.41 7.07
CA ALA A 410 8.15 22.09 8.32
C ALA A 410 9.57 22.73 8.50
N PRO A 411 10.22 22.58 9.69
CA PRO A 411 11.14 23.56 10.26
C PRO A 411 12.60 23.37 9.87
N GLY A 412 13.28 24.49 9.60
CA GLY A 412 14.72 24.52 9.36
C GLY A 412 15.27 25.94 9.25
N ALA A 413 14.75 26.90 10.02
CA ALA A 413 15.39 28.21 10.20
C ALA A 413 14.85 28.87 11.48
N ALA A 414 15.76 29.38 12.30
CA ALA A 414 15.47 30.05 13.57
C ALA A 414 14.45 31.20 13.40
N PRO A 415 13.61 31.50 14.42
CA PRO A 415 12.59 32.52 14.29
C PRO A 415 13.22 33.90 14.48
N MET A 416 13.46 34.61 13.38
CA MET A 416 13.73 36.03 13.44
C MET A 416 12.41 36.81 13.32
N ARG A 417 12.12 37.57 14.36
CA ARG A 417 10.94 38.44 14.47
C ARG A 417 10.99 39.53 13.41
N SER A 418 10.00 39.62 12.54
CA SER A 418 9.49 40.93 12.10
C SER A 418 8.09 40.83 11.49
N ALA A 419 7.28 41.84 11.80
CA ALA A 419 5.96 42.04 11.26
C ALA A 419 6.05 42.39 9.76
N ARG A 420 5.86 41.38 8.91
CA ARG A 420 5.34 41.39 7.53
C ARG A 420 5.75 40.04 6.93
N TRP A 421 4.83 39.08 6.89
CA TRP A 421 5.08 37.83 6.18
C TRP A 421 5.07 38.11 4.68
N SER A 422 6.23 38.45 4.13
CA SER A 422 6.54 38.35 2.70
C SER A 422 7.75 37.43 2.57
N CYS A 423 7.59 36.28 1.91
CA CYS A 423 8.68 35.36 1.57
C CYS A 423 9.54 35.88 0.41
N ARG A 424 9.99 37.14 0.46
CA ARG A 424 11.04 37.68 -0.41
C ARG A 424 12.14 38.28 0.47
N PRO A 425 13.43 37.99 0.21
CA PRO A 425 14.49 38.82 0.75
C PRO A 425 14.31 40.21 0.12
N ARG A 426 13.92 41.20 0.93
CA ARG A 426 13.66 42.55 0.44
C ARG A 426 14.88 43.43 0.72
N ALA A 427 15.50 43.92 -0.35
CA ALA A 427 16.39 45.08 -0.32
C ALA A 427 15.64 46.32 0.25
N PRO A 428 16.35 47.31 0.83
CA PRO A 428 15.72 48.32 1.67
C PRO A 428 15.03 49.37 0.82
N ARG A 429 13.78 49.67 1.17
CA ARG A 429 12.93 50.85 0.85
C ARG A 429 11.58 50.44 0.27
N ALA A 430 10.51 50.70 1.02
CA ALA A 430 9.37 51.51 0.59
C ALA A 430 8.19 51.33 1.55
N ARG A 431 7.51 52.46 1.74
CA ARG A 431 6.52 52.86 2.73
C ARG A 431 5.28 51.97 2.80
N SER A 432 4.63 52.01 3.95
CA SER A 432 3.40 51.31 4.30
C SER A 432 2.15 51.95 3.68
N ALA A 433 1.34 51.17 2.98
CA ALA A 433 -0.10 51.39 2.89
C ALA A 433 -0.80 50.20 3.56
N GLY A 434 -1.52 50.44 4.65
CA GLY A 434 -2.24 49.43 5.41
C GLY A 434 -3.72 49.75 5.45
N ARG A 435 -4.58 48.77 5.15
CA ARG A 435 -5.95 48.73 5.69
C ARG A 435 -5.86 48.14 7.10
N ARG A 436 -6.25 48.95 8.10
CA ARG A 436 -6.20 48.62 9.53
C ARG A 436 -7.25 47.56 9.87
N CYS A 437 -6.85 46.54 10.60
CA CYS A 437 -7.71 45.85 11.57
C CYS A 437 -7.19 46.30 12.95
N GLY A 438 -8.01 47.01 13.70
CA GLY A 438 -7.61 47.62 14.97
C GLY A 438 -7.55 46.62 16.12
N SER A 439 -6.36 46.40 16.67
CA SER A 439 -6.12 46.29 18.12
C SER A 439 -4.62 46.13 18.39
N ARG A 440 -4.11 46.90 19.36
CA ARG A 440 -2.69 46.95 19.77
C ARG A 440 -2.43 45.85 20.81
N GLY A 441 -1.37 45.05 20.66
CA GLY A 441 -0.93 44.08 21.68
C GLY A 441 0.44 43.49 21.37
N GLY A 442 1.43 43.76 22.23
CA GLY A 442 2.84 43.42 22.03
C GLY A 442 3.24 41.97 22.34
N LEU A 443 4.28 41.49 21.67
CA LEU A 443 4.88 40.15 21.81
C LEU A 443 5.79 40.03 23.04
N LEU A 444 5.78 38.88 23.72
CA LEU A 444 6.83 38.42 24.65
C LEU A 444 7.28 37.01 24.20
N ALA A 445 8.58 36.76 24.10
CA ALA A 445 9.17 35.41 23.96
C ALA A 445 9.81 35.00 25.29
N PRO A 446 9.85 33.70 25.62
CA PRO A 446 10.75 33.19 26.64
C PRO A 446 12.20 33.13 26.12
N PRO A 447 13.22 33.34 26.99
CA PRO A 447 14.63 33.29 26.61
C PRO A 447 15.14 31.83 26.47
N ALA A 448 16.03 31.60 25.51
CA ALA A 448 16.82 30.38 25.39
C ALA A 448 18.28 30.63 25.86
N SER A 449 18.62 29.98 26.97
CA SER A 449 19.92 29.58 27.55
C SER A 449 21.25 30.27 27.19
N ARG A 450 21.99 30.74 28.21
CA ARG A 450 23.45 30.52 28.39
C ARG A 450 23.94 30.89 29.80
N SER A 451 25.05 30.27 30.18
CA SER A 451 25.75 30.27 31.46
C SER A 451 26.43 31.58 31.87
N ALA A 452 26.59 31.73 33.20
CA ALA A 452 27.57 32.50 33.98
C ALA A 452 27.31 34.00 34.35
N ARG A 453 27.18 34.19 35.67
CA ARG A 453 27.55 35.32 36.58
C ARG A 453 27.07 36.76 36.29
N GLY A 454 26.38 37.36 37.28
CA GLY A 454 26.26 38.82 37.45
C GLY A 454 24.96 39.27 38.14
N ARG A 455 25.03 40.25 39.04
CA ARG A 455 24.02 40.61 40.08
C ARG A 455 22.74 41.30 39.59
N ALA A 456 21.67 41.02 40.36
CA ALA A 456 20.50 41.81 40.80
C ALA A 456 20.13 43.16 40.14
N ASP A 457 18.84 43.32 39.78
CA ASP A 457 17.97 44.30 40.48
C ASP A 457 16.44 44.07 40.27
N ARG A 458 15.62 44.69 41.13
CA ARG A 458 14.20 44.40 41.45
C ARG A 458 13.12 45.29 40.75
N ARG A 459 11.91 44.68 40.56
CA ARG A 459 10.49 45.21 40.50
C ARG A 459 9.93 45.83 39.19
N PRO A 460 8.57 45.92 39.00
CA PRO A 460 7.48 45.01 39.40
C PRO A 460 6.55 44.60 38.21
N ALA A 461 5.65 43.64 38.47
CA ALA A 461 4.78 42.98 37.50
C ALA A 461 3.50 43.77 37.15
N CYS A 462 3.04 43.63 35.89
CA CYS A 462 1.67 43.96 35.47
C CYS A 462 1.09 42.86 34.56
N ARG A 463 -0.17 42.50 34.81
CA ARG A 463 -0.90 41.30 34.37
C ARG A 463 -1.07 41.19 32.84
N ARG A 464 -0.97 39.97 32.26
CA ARG A 464 -1.30 39.65 30.86
C ARG A 464 -2.14 38.36 30.78
N HIS A 465 -3.23 38.37 30.01
CA HIS A 465 -4.04 37.19 29.61
C HIS A 465 -3.48 36.54 28.31
N PRO A 466 -3.63 35.21 28.07
CA PRO A 466 -2.89 34.51 27.01
C PRO A 466 -3.69 34.24 25.71
N TRP A 467 -2.93 34.00 24.64
CA TRP A 467 -3.41 33.44 23.36
C TRP A 467 -3.58 31.92 23.44
N ILE A 468 -4.58 31.36 22.76
CA ILE A 468 -4.84 29.91 22.77
C ILE A 468 -4.02 29.20 21.68
N PHE A 469 -3.05 28.41 22.11
CA PHE A 469 -2.45 27.33 21.32
C PHE A 469 -3.44 26.14 21.33
N ARG A 470 -3.87 25.63 20.16
CA ARG A 470 -4.56 24.32 20.13
C ARG A 470 -3.50 23.20 20.06
N SER A 471 -2.93 22.88 21.22
CA SER A 471 -2.30 21.59 21.51
C SER A 471 -2.90 21.06 22.81
N GLY A 472 -3.81 20.09 22.72
CA GLY A 472 -4.41 19.49 23.91
C GLY A 472 -3.43 18.53 24.60
N ARG A 473 -2.84 18.95 25.72
CA ARG A 473 -2.33 18.04 26.76
C ARG A 473 -3.40 17.86 27.82
N ALA A 474 -3.52 16.65 28.35
CA ALA A 474 -4.20 16.37 29.60
C ALA A 474 -3.13 16.27 30.69
N ASP A 475 -3.16 17.15 31.70
CA ASP A 475 -2.41 17.00 32.94
C ASP A 475 -3.40 16.73 34.07
N ARG A 476 -3.12 15.68 34.86
CA ARG A 476 -3.84 15.31 36.10
C ARG A 476 -3.49 16.30 37.22
N PRO A 477 -4.41 16.61 38.16
CA PRO A 477 -4.06 17.39 39.35
C PRO A 477 -3.32 16.51 40.37
N GLY A 478 -2.17 16.97 40.84
CA GLY A 478 -1.43 16.37 41.94
C GLY A 478 -1.85 16.96 43.30
N SER A 479 -1.90 16.11 44.32
CA SER A 479 -1.89 16.48 45.75
C SER A 479 -0.48 16.24 46.35
N PRO A 480 -0.15 16.83 47.52
CA PRO A 480 1.23 17.14 47.91
C PRO A 480 2.01 15.99 48.57
N ARG A 481 3.35 16.08 48.42
CA ARG A 481 4.44 15.27 49.01
C ARG A 481 4.36 15.17 50.54
N THR A 482 4.83 14.11 51.20
CA THR A 482 6.26 13.74 51.47
C THR A 482 6.35 12.35 52.17
N PRO A 483 7.53 11.77 52.51
CA PRO A 483 8.75 11.54 51.70
C PRO A 483 9.39 10.12 51.89
N ARG A 484 10.43 9.83 51.07
CA ARG A 484 11.48 8.75 51.18
C ARG A 484 10.98 7.32 50.87
N SER A 485 11.68 6.50 50.09
CA SER A 485 13.13 6.21 50.08
C SER A 485 13.66 5.77 48.69
N SER A 486 14.92 6.14 48.46
CA SER A 486 15.99 5.43 47.72
C SER A 486 15.70 4.61 46.46
N GLY A 487 16.37 4.98 45.36
CA GLY A 487 16.72 4.03 44.30
C GLY A 487 17.06 4.68 42.97
N CYS A 488 18.24 5.30 42.87
CA CYS A 488 18.85 5.73 41.62
C CYS A 488 18.92 4.59 40.58
N TRP A 489 18.83 4.90 39.29
CA TRP A 489 19.98 4.81 38.36
C TRP A 489 19.63 5.41 36.99
N CYS A 490 20.43 6.40 36.59
CA CYS A 490 20.72 6.84 35.22
C CYS A 490 21.29 5.67 34.40
N GLY A 491 21.35 5.61 33.07
CA GLY A 491 21.05 6.52 31.97
C GLY A 491 21.42 5.81 30.65
N CYS A 492 20.86 6.31 29.55
CA CYS A 492 21.21 6.19 28.12
C CYS A 492 22.65 5.73 27.73
N PRO A 493 22.96 5.52 26.42
CA PRO A 493 22.36 4.69 25.35
C PRO A 493 23.47 3.95 24.54
N ALA A 494 23.18 3.02 23.61
CA ALA A 494 24.00 2.78 22.39
C ALA A 494 23.55 1.56 21.56
N THR A 495 23.41 1.83 20.26
CA THR A 495 23.83 1.10 19.05
C THR A 495 24.72 -0.15 19.21
N VAL A 496 24.57 -1.12 18.27
CA VAL A 496 25.52 -2.13 17.71
C VAL A 496 24.76 -3.46 17.53
N ALA A 497 24.34 -3.85 16.32
CA ALA A 497 25.11 -4.53 15.27
C ALA A 497 25.68 -5.92 15.68
N TRP A 498 25.10 -6.95 15.04
CA TRP A 498 25.58 -8.31 14.79
C TRP A 498 26.99 -8.71 15.27
N ASN A 499 27.08 -9.80 16.05
CA ASN A 499 27.88 -10.96 15.64
C ASN A 499 27.65 -12.24 16.48
N TRP A 500 27.59 -13.36 15.76
CA TRP A 500 27.74 -14.72 16.25
C TRP A 500 29.17 -14.98 16.77
N PRO A 501 29.34 -15.99 17.64
CA PRO A 501 30.45 -16.92 17.50
C PRO A 501 30.01 -18.37 17.28
N ARG A 502 30.92 -19.07 16.59
CA ARG A 502 30.86 -20.43 16.07
C ARG A 502 31.29 -21.49 17.11
N ARG A 503 30.92 -22.76 16.81
CA ARG A 503 31.61 -24.05 17.13
C ARG A 503 31.56 -24.48 18.61
N CYS A 504 31.48 -25.74 19.03
CA CYS A 504 31.59 -27.12 18.51
C CYS A 504 30.54 -27.98 19.29
N GLY A 505 29.93 -29.06 18.80
CA GLY A 505 30.53 -30.35 18.50
C GLY A 505 29.82 -31.47 19.31
N ALA A 506 29.73 -32.67 18.72
CA ALA A 506 29.39 -33.97 19.33
C ALA A 506 27.91 -34.44 19.47
N ARG A 507 27.64 -35.45 18.63
CA ARG A 507 26.69 -36.58 18.66
C ARG A 507 26.21 -37.06 20.05
N ARG A 508 24.92 -37.42 20.18
CA ARG A 508 24.37 -38.79 20.42
C ARG A 508 22.84 -38.76 20.73
N ARG A 509 22.09 -39.70 20.11
CA ARG A 509 20.94 -40.56 20.54
C ARG A 509 19.90 -39.95 21.54
N CYS A 510 18.57 -40.03 21.43
CA CYS A 510 17.60 -41.12 21.18
C CYS A 510 16.22 -40.46 20.86
N LYS A 511 15.41 -40.92 19.89
CA LYS A 511 14.26 -41.87 19.98
C LYS A 511 13.16 -41.54 21.01
N ALA A 512 11.90 -41.60 20.52
CA ALA A 512 10.59 -41.62 21.20
C ALA A 512 10.06 -40.22 21.63
N LEU A 513 8.80 -39.81 21.46
CA LEU A 513 7.51 -40.48 21.26
C LEU A 513 6.56 -39.62 20.42
N ALA A 514 5.70 -40.29 19.65
CA ALA A 514 4.49 -39.74 19.10
C ALA A 514 3.33 -39.84 20.11
N THR A 515 2.31 -38.99 19.89
CA THR A 515 0.90 -39.16 20.30
C THR A 515 0.52 -38.71 21.71
N ILE A 516 -0.34 -37.68 21.80
CA ILE A 516 -1.71 -37.74 22.38
C ILE A 516 -2.35 -36.32 22.36
N ARG A 517 -3.46 -36.25 21.60
CA ARG A 517 -4.75 -35.52 21.79
C ARG A 517 -4.75 -34.12 22.40
N SER A 518 -5.33 -33.09 21.77
CA SER A 518 -6.72 -32.91 21.32
C SER A 518 -7.77 -33.18 22.40
N GLN A 519 -8.00 -32.21 23.30
CA GLN A 519 -9.27 -31.95 24.00
C GLN A 519 -9.02 -30.82 24.99
N PHE A 520 -9.52 -29.60 24.70
CA PHE A 520 -10.02 -28.64 25.70
C PHE A 520 -10.68 -27.47 24.95
N ALA A 521 -11.87 -27.74 24.44
CA ALA A 521 -12.88 -26.73 24.14
C ALA A 521 -14.11 -27.10 24.96
N SER A 522 -14.43 -26.29 25.96
CA SER A 522 -15.77 -26.03 26.52
C SER A 522 -15.66 -25.65 28.00
N ARG A 523 -16.48 -24.67 28.40
CA ARG A 523 -16.68 -24.08 29.75
C ARG A 523 -15.80 -22.89 30.11
N SER A 524 -16.33 -21.68 29.90
CA SER A 524 -16.83 -20.89 31.03
C SER A 524 -17.80 -19.81 30.56
N THR A 525 -18.98 -19.89 31.15
CA THR A 525 -20.08 -18.93 31.05
C THR A 525 -20.06 -18.15 32.36
N ARG A 526 -20.19 -16.81 32.29
CA ARG A 526 -20.61 -15.86 33.34
C ARG A 526 -19.81 -15.82 34.66
N CYS A 527 -19.31 -14.63 34.98
CA CYS A 527 -19.64 -13.98 36.25
C CYS A 527 -19.41 -12.46 36.18
N THR A 528 -20.47 -11.75 36.61
CA THR A 528 -20.58 -10.36 37.14
C THR A 528 -20.09 -9.20 36.32
#